data_AF-A0A533SKR4-F1
#
_entry.id   AF-A0A533SKR4-F1
#
_cell.length_a   1.000
_cell.length_b   1.000
_cell.length_c   1.000
_cell.angle_alpha   90.00
_cell.angle_beta   90.00
_cell.angle_gamma   90.00
#
_symmetry.space_group_name_H-M   'P 1'
#
loop_
_entity.id
_entity.type
_entity.pdbx_description
1 polymer ?
#
loop_
_entity_poly.entity_id
_entity_poly.type
_entity_poly.pdbx_seq_one_letter_code
_entity_poly.pdbx_strand_id
1 'polypeptide(L)'
;MQQKVFTLERVLHFRRETEKLRKLDFVTAKQEYELAEDRLRREEEAMERLNLEFMTKQIEGISALELQLYSDFFQKKSQDILCQREEVTTLDQTMVEKQDDLIAAATDKKMMEELKKKKIKAHEKVVAEKEQGFLDEIALRTKGLE
;
A
#
# COMPACT_ATOMS: atom_id res chain seq x y z
N MET A 1 -11.35 -4.73 -35.18
CA MET A 1 -11.34 -3.82 -34.00
C MET A 1 -11.61 -4.54 -32.68
N GLN A 2 -12.40 -5.63 -32.65
CA GLN A 2 -12.60 -6.46 -31.45
C GLN A 2 -11.30 -6.87 -30.75
N GLN A 3 -10.29 -7.34 -31.48
CA GLN A 3 -8.99 -7.72 -30.91
C GLN A 3 -8.37 -6.64 -30.00
N LYS A 4 -8.37 -5.36 -30.42
CA LYS A 4 -7.77 -4.26 -29.63
C LYS A 4 -8.55 -3.95 -28.35
N VAL A 5 -9.87 -4.20 -28.32
CA VAL A 5 -10.71 -4.05 -27.13
C VAL A 5 -10.43 -5.19 -26.15
N PHE A 6 -10.35 -6.43 -26.65
CA PHE A 6 -9.97 -7.60 -25.85
C PHE A 6 -8.54 -7.48 -25.27
N THR A 7 -7.59 -6.89 -26.00
CA THR A 7 -6.24 -6.65 -25.47
C THR A 7 -6.25 -5.65 -24.31
N LEU A 8 -7.04 -4.59 -24.40
CA LEU A 8 -7.17 -3.58 -23.33
C LEU A 8 -7.84 -4.13 -22.08
N GLU A 9 -8.83 -5.01 -22.26
CA GLU A 9 -9.51 -5.68 -21.17
C GLU A 9 -8.58 -6.64 -20.42
N ARG A 10 -7.72 -7.37 -21.14
CA ARG A 10 -6.68 -8.22 -20.54
C ARG A 10 -5.66 -7.41 -19.76
N VAL A 11 -5.21 -6.27 -20.29
CA VAL A 11 -4.27 -5.37 -19.58
C VAL A 11 -4.92 -4.77 -18.33
N LEU A 12 -6.20 -4.39 -18.40
CA LEU A 12 -6.94 -3.89 -17.25
C LEU A 12 -7.13 -4.95 -16.16
N HIS A 13 -7.44 -6.19 -16.56
CA HIS A 13 -7.50 -7.30 -15.62
C HIS A 13 -6.15 -7.49 -14.92
N PHE A 14 -5.06 -7.52 -15.68
CA PHE A 14 -3.72 -7.63 -15.10
C PHE A 14 -3.44 -6.48 -14.11
N ARG A 15 -3.72 -5.23 -14.47
CA ARG A 15 -3.50 -4.08 -13.57
C ARG A 15 -4.36 -4.12 -12.30
N ARG A 16 -5.58 -4.68 -12.36
CA ARG A 16 -6.42 -4.90 -11.18
C ARG A 16 -5.83 -5.95 -10.25
N GLU A 17 -5.34 -7.05 -10.80
CA GLU A 17 -4.65 -8.07 -10.00
C GLU A 17 -3.35 -7.53 -9.40
N THR A 18 -2.58 -6.72 -10.15
CA THR A 18 -1.40 -6.04 -9.61
C THR A 18 -1.76 -5.13 -8.44
N GLU A 19 -2.77 -4.26 -8.57
CA GLU A 19 -3.21 -3.41 -7.46
C GLU A 19 -3.64 -4.24 -6.25
N LYS A 20 -4.37 -5.34 -6.47
CA LYS A 20 -4.82 -6.23 -5.40
C LYS A 20 -3.64 -6.86 -4.65
N LEU A 21 -2.61 -7.31 -5.37
CA LEU A 21 -1.38 -7.81 -4.77
C LEU A 21 -0.67 -6.71 -3.96
N ARG A 22 -0.53 -5.50 -4.52
CA ARG A 22 0.09 -4.37 -3.80
C ARG A 22 -0.69 -3.95 -2.55
N LYS A 23 -2.02 -4.09 -2.55
CA LYS A 23 -2.84 -3.89 -1.34
C LYS A 23 -2.52 -4.92 -0.27
N LEU A 24 -2.37 -6.18 -0.64
CA LEU A 24 -1.99 -7.22 0.31
C LEU A 24 -0.59 -6.96 0.87
N ASP A 25 0.38 -6.66 0.02
CA ASP A 25 1.75 -6.33 0.44
C ASP A 25 1.77 -5.16 1.44
N PHE A 26 1.01 -4.10 1.15
CA PHE A 26 0.90 -2.94 2.05
C PHE A 26 0.25 -3.30 3.39
N VAL A 27 -0.84 -4.08 3.37
CA VAL A 27 -1.52 -4.50 4.62
C VAL A 27 -0.59 -5.35 5.47
N THR A 28 0.17 -6.27 4.87
CA THR A 28 1.15 -7.09 5.59
C THR A 28 2.26 -6.23 6.18
N ALA A 29 2.90 -5.36 5.39
CA ALA A 29 3.97 -4.48 5.87
C ALA A 29 3.47 -3.54 7.00
N LYS A 30 2.25 -3.02 6.87
CA LYS A 30 1.62 -2.20 7.90
C LYS A 30 1.39 -2.99 9.20
N GLN A 31 0.90 -4.22 9.12
CA GLN A 31 0.70 -5.06 10.30
C GLN A 31 2.02 -5.38 11.00
N GLU A 32 3.08 -5.67 10.24
CA GLU A 32 4.42 -5.92 10.78
C GLU A 32 4.97 -4.69 11.50
N TYR A 33 4.84 -3.51 10.89
CA TYR A 33 5.19 -2.23 11.50
C TYR A 33 4.44 -1.99 12.81
N GLU A 34 3.10 -2.09 12.80
CA GLU A 34 2.26 -1.86 13.99
C GLU A 34 2.61 -2.83 15.13
N LEU A 35 2.89 -4.10 14.81
CA LEU A 35 3.32 -5.09 15.80
C LEU A 35 4.71 -4.80 16.36
N ALA A 36 5.65 -4.32 15.55
CA ALA A 36 6.98 -3.93 16.02
C ALA A 36 6.92 -2.66 16.89
N GLU A 37 6.14 -1.66 16.49
CA GLU A 37 5.92 -0.42 17.24
C GLU A 37 5.27 -0.71 18.61
N ASP A 38 4.23 -1.55 18.64
CA ASP A 38 3.58 -1.95 19.89
C ASP A 38 4.54 -2.71 20.83
N ARG A 39 5.42 -3.56 20.27
CA ARG A 39 6.44 -4.27 21.06
C ARG A 39 7.46 -3.29 21.64
N LEU A 40 7.98 -2.38 20.82
CA LEU A 40 8.91 -1.34 21.26
C LEU A 40 8.31 -0.50 22.40
N ARG A 41 7.08 -0.02 22.23
CA ARG A 41 6.38 0.78 23.25
C ARG A 41 6.29 0.03 24.58
N ARG A 42 5.90 -1.24 24.55
CA ARG A 42 5.82 -2.07 25.77
C ARG A 42 7.16 -2.25 26.45
N GLU A 43 8.24 -2.36 25.68
CA GLU A 43 9.59 -2.53 26.23
C GLU A 43 10.14 -1.23 26.83
N GLU A 44 9.84 -0.09 26.22
CA GLU A 44 10.14 1.23 26.78
C GLU A 44 9.38 1.47 28.09
N GLU A 45 8.07 1.18 28.12
CA GLU A 45 7.26 1.26 29.34
C GLU A 45 7.78 0.31 30.44
N ALA A 46 8.24 -0.90 30.06
CA ALA A 46 8.82 -1.85 31.02
C ALA A 46 10.14 -1.34 31.59
N MET A 47 10.97 -0.71 30.75
CA MET A 47 12.22 -0.07 31.16
C MET A 47 11.98 1.09 32.13
N GLU A 48 10.98 1.93 31.86
CA GLU A 48 10.60 3.03 32.76
C GLU A 48 10.12 2.51 34.12
N ARG A 49 9.27 1.48 34.15
CA ARG A 49 8.82 0.85 35.39
C ARG A 49 9.99 0.27 36.19
N LEU A 50 10.93 -0.39 35.51
CA LEU A 50 12.11 -0.94 36.15
C LEU A 50 13.02 0.15 36.72
N ASN A 51 13.15 1.27 36.01
CA ASN A 51 13.92 2.42 36.48
C ASN A 51 13.31 3.02 37.77
N LEU A 52 11.98 3.13 37.84
CA LEU A 52 11.28 3.56 39.05
C LEU A 52 11.54 2.58 40.22
N GLU A 53 11.44 1.27 39.98
CA GLU A 53 11.74 0.25 41.01
C GLU A 53 13.19 0.36 41.50
N PHE A 54 14.14 0.52 40.58
CA PHE A 54 15.56 0.69 40.89
C PHE A 54 15.79 1.92 41.78
N MET A 55 15.18 3.06 41.44
CA MET A 55 15.29 4.29 42.24
C MET A 55 14.72 4.10 43.65
N THR A 56 13.59 3.40 43.80
CA THR A 56 13.04 3.07 45.12
C THR A 56 14.00 2.20 45.93
N LYS A 57 14.54 1.13 45.34
CA LYS A 57 15.51 0.26 46.03
C LYS A 57 16.81 0.97 46.39
N GLN A 58 17.24 1.91 45.57
CA GLN A 58 18.43 2.71 45.85
C GLN A 58 18.23 3.58 47.11
N ILE A 59 17.02 4.10 47.34
CA ILE A 59 16.66 4.86 48.55
C ILE A 59 16.56 3.96 49.77
N GLU A 60 15.98 2.76 49.62
CA GLU A 60 15.80 1.78 50.71
C GLU A 60 17.12 1.11 51.15
N GLY A 61 18.16 1.21 50.31
CA GLY A 61 19.46 0.59 50.53
C GLY A 61 19.60 -0.68 49.70
N ILE A 62 20.35 -0.58 48.62
CA ILE A 62 20.62 -1.67 47.68
C ILE A 62 22.02 -2.26 47.92
N SER A 63 22.16 -3.58 47.81
CA SER A 63 23.48 -4.21 47.89
C SER A 63 24.30 -3.94 46.62
N ALA A 64 25.62 -4.01 46.74
CA ALA A 64 26.52 -3.85 45.59
C ALA A 64 26.26 -4.91 44.49
N LEU A 65 25.89 -6.14 44.89
CA LEU A 65 25.54 -7.22 43.96
C LEU A 65 24.27 -6.89 43.17
N GLU A 66 23.22 -6.44 43.85
CA GLU A 66 21.98 -6.05 43.19
C GLU A 66 22.19 -4.86 42.26
N LEU A 67 22.97 -3.87 42.67
CA LEU A 67 23.30 -2.72 41.83
C LEU A 67 24.02 -3.15 40.54
N GLN A 68 24.95 -4.11 40.62
CA GLN A 68 25.60 -4.69 39.45
C GLN A 68 24.60 -5.44 38.56
N LEU A 69 23.69 -6.23 39.13
CA LEU A 69 22.65 -6.93 38.36
C LEU A 69 21.74 -5.96 37.59
N TYR A 70 21.31 -4.87 38.23
CA TYR A 70 20.55 -3.81 37.56
C TYR A 70 21.34 -3.16 36.44
N SER A 71 22.62 -2.82 36.68
CA SER A 71 23.50 -2.23 35.66
C SER A 71 23.61 -3.12 34.43
N ASP A 72 23.92 -4.40 34.62
CA ASP A 72 24.07 -5.36 33.53
C ASP A 72 22.75 -5.56 32.77
N PHE A 73 21.63 -5.63 33.49
CA PHE A 73 20.31 -5.74 32.89
C PHE A 73 19.94 -4.49 32.08
N PHE A 74 20.13 -3.29 32.63
CA PHE A 74 19.83 -2.04 31.94
C PHE A 74 20.66 -1.87 30.68
N GLN A 75 21.96 -2.19 30.74
CA GLN A 75 22.82 -2.14 29.56
C GLN A 75 22.29 -3.04 28.45
N LYS A 76 21.99 -4.31 28.77
CA LYS A 76 21.41 -5.24 27.80
C LYS A 76 20.07 -4.75 27.26
N LYS A 77 19.18 -4.32 28.15
CA LYS A 77 17.82 -3.90 27.78
C LYS A 77 17.82 -2.66 26.91
N SER A 78 18.70 -1.69 27.20
CA SER A 78 18.89 -0.51 26.36
C SER A 78 19.40 -0.88 24.96
N GLN A 79 20.32 -1.84 24.86
CA GLN A 79 20.78 -2.33 23.56
C GLN A 79 19.66 -3.03 22.79
N ASP A 80 18.88 -3.88 23.45
CA ASP A 80 17.73 -4.57 22.84
C ASP A 80 16.69 -3.55 22.32
N ILE A 81 16.37 -2.51 23.10
CA ILE A 81 15.45 -1.42 22.70
C ILE A 81 16.00 -0.63 21.51
N LEU A 82 17.31 -0.37 21.47
CA LEU A 82 17.93 0.29 20.30
C LEU A 82 17.78 -0.55 19.03
N CYS A 83 18.04 -1.85 19.10
CA CYS A 83 17.84 -2.74 17.96
C CYS A 83 16.37 -2.80 17.52
N GLN A 84 15.42 -2.82 18.47
CA GLN A 84 13.99 -2.76 18.15
C GLN A 84 13.59 -1.43 17.49
N ARG A 85 14.17 -0.30 17.90
CA ARG A 85 13.95 1.00 17.24
C ARG A 85 14.45 1.01 15.79
N GLU A 86 15.60 0.40 15.53
CA GLU A 86 16.13 0.22 14.17
C GLU A 86 15.23 -0.69 13.32
N GLU A 87 14.71 -1.77 13.91
CA GLU A 87 13.73 -2.66 13.26
C GLU A 87 12.45 -1.90 12.88
N VAL A 88 11.87 -1.15 13.82
CA VAL A 88 10.66 -0.33 13.58
C VAL A 88 10.92 0.68 12.47
N THR A 89 12.07 1.34 12.47
CA THR A 89 12.45 2.31 11.43
C THR A 89 12.55 1.65 10.06
N THR A 90 13.11 0.44 9.99
CA THR A 90 13.23 -0.33 8.74
C THR A 90 11.86 -0.79 8.23
N LEU A 91 10.98 -1.22 9.13
CA LEU A 91 9.61 -1.61 8.80
C LEU A 91 8.76 -0.42 8.36
N ASP A 92 8.94 0.76 8.95
CA ASP A 92 8.28 2.00 8.53
C ASP A 92 8.68 2.35 7.09
N GLN A 93 9.98 2.35 6.79
CA GLN A 93 10.48 2.58 5.43
C GLN A 93 9.87 1.57 4.44
N THR A 94 9.84 0.29 4.82
CA THR A 94 9.23 -0.75 3.98
C THR A 94 7.73 -0.50 3.77
N MET A 95 7.00 -0.12 4.82
CA MET A 95 5.58 0.21 4.74
C MET A 95 5.32 1.38 3.78
N VAL A 96 6.13 2.45 3.88
CA VAL A 96 6.04 3.62 2.99
C VAL A 96 6.34 3.23 1.54
N GLU A 97 7.37 2.42 1.29
CA GLU A 97 7.66 1.91 -0.05
C GLU A 97 6.48 1.09 -0.62
N LYS A 98 5.85 0.22 0.19
CA LYS A 98 4.67 -0.53 -0.26
C LYS A 98 3.45 0.36 -0.49
N GLN A 99 3.32 1.44 0.27
CA GLN A 99 2.28 2.44 0.06
C GLN A 99 2.46 3.13 -1.29
N ASP A 100 3.68 3.54 -1.62
CA ASP A 100 4.01 4.18 -2.89
C ASP A 100 3.78 3.24 -4.09
N ASP A 101 4.21 1.97 -3.97
CA ASP A 101 3.93 0.91 -4.94
C ASP A 101 2.42 0.75 -5.21
N LEU A 102 1.62 0.79 -4.15
CA LEU A 102 0.16 0.70 -4.25
C LEU A 102 -0.44 1.93 -4.95
N ILE A 103 0.02 3.13 -4.60
CA ILE A 103 -0.43 4.38 -5.24
C ILE A 103 -0.09 4.38 -6.73
N ALA A 104 1.13 3.94 -7.09
CA ALA A 104 1.55 3.80 -8.48
C ALA A 104 0.64 2.81 -9.24
N ALA A 105 0.41 1.62 -8.68
CA ALA A 105 -0.46 0.61 -9.29
C ALA A 105 -1.91 1.08 -9.46
N ALA A 106 -2.46 1.78 -8.46
CA ALA A 106 -3.81 2.34 -8.51
C ALA A 106 -3.94 3.43 -9.58
N THR A 107 -2.92 4.29 -9.68
CA THR A 107 -2.83 5.35 -10.71
C THR A 107 -2.77 4.74 -12.11
N ASP A 108 -1.92 3.73 -12.29
CA ASP A 108 -1.78 2.99 -13.53
C ASP A 108 -3.09 2.34 -13.98
N LYS A 109 -3.81 1.69 -13.05
CA LYS A 109 -5.13 1.15 -13.35
C LYS A 109 -6.08 2.25 -13.82
N LYS A 110 -6.14 3.37 -13.09
CA LYS A 110 -7.02 4.50 -13.40
C LYS A 110 -6.76 5.07 -14.80
N MET A 111 -5.50 5.28 -15.16
CA MET A 111 -5.11 5.74 -16.50
C MET A 111 -5.61 4.78 -17.60
N MET A 112 -5.52 3.47 -17.39
CA MET A 112 -6.02 2.49 -18.36
C MET A 112 -7.54 2.45 -18.44
N GLU A 113 -8.24 2.65 -17.33
CA GLU A 113 -9.70 2.72 -17.33
C GLU A 113 -10.20 3.95 -18.11
N GLU A 114 -9.52 5.09 -17.94
CA GLU A 114 -9.79 6.30 -18.72
C GLU A 114 -9.49 6.09 -20.21
N LEU A 115 -8.40 5.41 -20.55
CA LEU A 115 -8.06 5.10 -21.93
C LEU A 115 -9.08 4.15 -22.58
N LYS A 116 -9.57 3.13 -21.85
CA LYS A 116 -10.66 2.26 -22.31
C LYS A 116 -11.93 3.08 -22.58
N LYS A 117 -12.33 3.95 -21.65
CA LYS A 117 -13.50 4.84 -21.80
C LYS A 117 -13.39 5.73 -23.04
N LYS A 118 -12.23 6.35 -23.26
CA LYS A 118 -11.97 7.20 -24.44
C LYS A 118 -12.09 6.40 -25.76
N LYS A 119 -11.55 5.18 -25.81
CA LYS A 119 -11.65 4.33 -27.01
C LYS A 119 -13.06 3.84 -27.29
N ILE A 120 -13.83 3.49 -26.26
CA ILE A 120 -15.24 3.10 -26.42
C ILE A 120 -16.04 4.27 -27.01
N LYS A 121 -15.93 5.47 -26.44
CA LYS A 121 -16.60 6.67 -26.96
C LYS A 121 -16.21 6.99 -28.40
N ALA A 122 -14.92 6.87 -28.74
CA ALA A 122 -14.45 7.10 -30.11
C ALA A 122 -15.03 6.06 -31.08
N HIS A 123 -15.16 4.80 -30.65
CA HIS A 123 -15.76 3.76 -31.46
C HIS A 123 -17.25 3.98 -31.67
N GLU A 124 -18.00 4.30 -30.62
CA GLU A 124 -19.42 4.65 -30.67
C GLU A 124 -19.68 5.79 -31.66
N LYS A 125 -18.83 6.83 -31.62
CA LYS A 125 -18.92 7.96 -32.57
C LYS A 125 -18.73 7.51 -34.03
N VAL A 126 -17.70 6.70 -34.30
CA VAL A 126 -17.43 6.18 -35.66
C VAL A 126 -18.57 5.27 -36.15
N VAL A 127 -19.17 4.48 -35.26
CA VAL A 127 -20.33 3.64 -35.62
C VAL A 127 -21.53 4.51 -35.95
N ALA A 128 -21.84 5.51 -35.14
CA ALA A 128 -22.94 6.44 -35.39
C ALA A 128 -22.76 7.22 -36.72
N GLU A 129 -21.55 7.69 -37.01
CA GLU A 129 -21.23 8.35 -38.29
C GLU A 129 -21.46 7.42 -39.49
N LYS A 130 -21.11 6.13 -39.37
CA LYS A 130 -21.35 5.14 -40.42
C LYS A 130 -22.83 4.80 -40.59
N GLU A 131 -23.57 4.67 -39.49
CA GLU A 131 -25.01 4.42 -39.52
C GLU A 131 -25.74 5.60 -40.17
N GLN A 132 -25.37 6.84 -39.83
CA GLN A 132 -25.93 8.02 -40.46
C GLN A 132 -25.64 8.07 -41.96
N GLY A 133 -24.39 7.83 -42.39
CA GLY A 133 -24.06 7.77 -43.81
C GLY A 133 -24.83 6.68 -44.56
N PHE A 134 -25.04 5.53 -43.94
CA PHE A 134 -25.85 4.45 -44.51
C PHE A 134 -27.33 4.82 -44.65
N LEU A 135 -27.91 5.50 -43.65
CA LEU A 135 -29.28 6.01 -43.73
C LEU A 135 -29.44 7.07 -44.82
N ASP A 136 -28.46 7.97 -44.97
CA ASP A 136 -28.44 8.97 -46.04
C ASP A 136 -28.35 8.31 -47.43
N GLU A 137 -27.52 7.28 -47.59
CA GLU A 137 -27.46 6.51 -48.83
C GLU A 137 -28.78 5.80 -49.16
N ILE A 138 -29.45 5.21 -48.17
CA ILE A 138 -30.78 4.61 -48.35
C ILE A 138 -31.78 5.67 -48.78
N ALA A 139 -31.82 6.82 -48.10
CA ALA A 139 -32.75 7.91 -48.38
C ALA A 139 -32.56 8.50 -49.79
N LEU A 140 -31.32 8.57 -50.28
CA LEU A 140 -31.02 8.98 -51.65
C LEU A 140 -31.48 7.95 -52.68
N ARG A 141 -31.34 6.65 -52.39
CA ARG A 141 -31.81 5.58 -53.30
C ARG A 141 -33.34 5.50 -53.39
N THR A 142 -34.06 5.73 -52.30
CA THR A 142 -35.53 5.74 -52.33
C THR A 142 -36.11 6.98 -53.01
N LYS A 143 -35.45 8.14 -52.94
CA LYS A 143 -35.85 9.35 -53.69
C LYS A 143 -35.54 9.32 -55.18
N GLY A 144 -34.64 8.45 -55.65
CA GLY A 144 -34.32 8.28 -57.07
C GLY A 144 -35.19 7.28 -57.82
N LEU A 145 -36.18 6.67 -57.14
CA LEU A 145 -37.12 5.69 -57.71
C LEU A 145 -38.55 6.24 -57.88
N GLU A 146 -38.76 7.54 -57.65
CA GLU A 146 -39.95 8.30 -58.07
C GLU A 146 -39.66 9.05 -59.38
#